data_AF-A0A1F4CYC6-F1
#
_entry.id   AF-A0A1F4CYC6-F1
#
_cell.length_a   1.000
_cell.length_b   1.000
_cell.length_c   1.000
_cell.angle_alpha   90.00
_cell.angle_beta   90.00
_cell.angle_gamma   90.00
#
_symmetry.space_group_name_H-M   'P 1'
#
loop_
_entity.id
_entity.type
_entity.pdbx_description
1 polymer ?
#
loop_
_entity_poly.entity_id
_entity_poly.type
_entity_poly.pdbx_seq_one_letter_code
_entity_poly.pdbx_strand_id
1 'polypeptide(L)'
;MSDVVLKDRRGRDLLKTGALQNAILSSTGFASIATDEKGVIQIFNAGAKRMLGYTGAEVVNKLTPADFSDPAQLIERARALSLEFATPVAADFEALVFKAARDIEDQYELTCIRKDGSRLAAAVFVTALHDPKGLIAGYLLIAIDNSARNTKPAVEKPESALNPRAAGGAAPCRLLYVDDHPESIALVEQLLARRGDVVLLCAADVKRGIELARAERPEVVLMNIDLPGISAPKLMQLLRADPATRDTPILALSANAASDAITKALEAGFFHYLTKPMKAEPLMEALGDALEFAALERAEQNDLPSRAAHSH
;
A
#
# COMPACT_ATOMS: atom_id res chain seq x y z
N MET A 1 42.29 -0.66 -3.91
CA MET A 1 41.14 0.14 -4.40
C MET A 1 40.05 -0.71 -5.09
N SER A 2 40.06 -2.04 -4.91
CA SER A 2 39.29 -2.96 -5.76
C SER A 2 38.10 -3.65 -5.07
N ASP A 3 38.00 -3.63 -3.73
CA ASP A 3 36.98 -4.38 -2.98
C ASP A 3 35.68 -3.61 -2.66
N VAL A 4 35.70 -2.27 -2.72
CA VAL A 4 34.55 -1.43 -2.36
C VAL A 4 33.50 -1.40 -3.48
N VAL A 5 33.91 -1.56 -4.75
CA VAL A 5 33.00 -1.51 -5.91
C VAL A 5 32.24 -2.83 -6.12
N LEU A 6 32.75 -3.95 -5.58
CA LEU A 6 32.16 -5.29 -5.74
C LEU A 6 31.03 -5.59 -4.74
N LYS A 7 31.08 -5.03 -3.53
CA LYS A 7 30.00 -5.18 -2.53
C LYS A 7 28.74 -4.39 -2.89
N ASP A 8 28.91 -3.20 -3.48
CA ASP A 8 27.82 -2.28 -3.84
C ASP A 8 27.01 -2.74 -5.08
N ARG A 9 27.45 -3.80 -5.78
CA ARG A 9 26.72 -4.38 -6.93
C ARG A 9 25.80 -5.53 -6.56
N ARG A 10 26.12 -6.33 -5.53
CA ARG A 10 25.35 -7.53 -5.19
C ARG A 10 23.94 -7.21 -4.66
N GLY A 11 23.81 -6.22 -3.77
CA GLY A 11 22.50 -5.79 -3.24
C GLY A 11 21.65 -4.99 -4.25
N ARG A 12 22.29 -4.31 -5.21
CA ARG A 12 21.59 -3.56 -6.26
C ARG A 12 21.14 -4.39 -7.45
N ASP A 13 21.78 -5.52 -7.73
CA ASP A 13 21.45 -6.34 -8.91
C ASP A 13 20.39 -7.42 -8.61
N LEU A 14 20.16 -7.76 -7.33
CA LEU A 14 19.13 -8.72 -6.90
C LEU A 14 17.69 -8.17 -6.97
N LEU A 15 17.52 -6.84 -6.95
CA LEU A 15 16.22 -6.15 -6.90
C LEU A 15 16.01 -5.17 -8.09
N LYS A 16 16.81 -5.32 -9.14
CA LYS A 16 16.82 -4.44 -10.33
C LYS A 16 15.94 -4.93 -11.49
N THR A 17 14.97 -5.79 -11.23
CA THR A 17 14.20 -6.39 -12.33
C THR A 17 12.71 -6.19 -12.12
N GLY A 18 12.21 -5.08 -12.66
CA GLY A 18 10.79 -4.84 -12.91
C GLY A 18 10.23 -3.52 -12.38
N ALA A 19 9.37 -2.87 -13.16
CA ALA A 19 8.65 -1.65 -12.76
C ALA A 19 7.78 -1.86 -11.50
N LEU A 20 7.32 -3.09 -11.27
CA LEU A 20 6.51 -3.51 -10.12
C LEU A 20 7.26 -3.46 -8.78
N GLN A 21 8.47 -4.03 -8.72
CA GLN A 21 9.27 -4.01 -7.50
C GLN A 21 9.65 -2.57 -7.16
N ASN A 22 9.97 -1.75 -8.17
CA ASN A 22 10.14 -0.32 -7.99
C ASN A 22 8.88 0.37 -7.46
N ALA A 23 7.67 0.01 -7.93
CA ALA A 23 6.42 0.59 -7.46
C ALA A 23 6.11 0.28 -5.98
N ILE A 24 6.35 -0.96 -5.53
CA ILE A 24 6.23 -1.36 -4.11
C ILE A 24 7.28 -0.61 -3.27
N LEU A 25 8.52 -0.53 -3.76
CA LEU A 25 9.62 0.14 -3.09
C LEU A 25 9.57 1.68 -3.21
N SER A 26 8.72 2.24 -4.06
CA SER A 26 8.47 3.69 -4.16
C SER A 26 7.16 4.10 -3.49
N SER A 27 6.30 3.14 -3.15
CA SER A 27 5.03 3.40 -2.47
C SER A 27 5.25 4.06 -1.11
N THR A 28 4.36 4.98 -0.79
CA THR A 28 4.23 5.57 0.53
C THR A 28 3.20 4.81 1.37
N GLY A 29 2.15 4.22 0.82
CA GLY A 29 1.03 3.62 1.58
C GLY A 29 1.41 2.52 2.58
N PHE A 30 2.50 1.80 2.34
CA PHE A 30 2.99 0.71 3.20
C PHE A 30 4.50 0.79 3.39
N ALA A 31 4.97 0.30 4.54
CA ALA A 31 6.39 0.18 4.79
C ALA A 31 6.92 -1.08 4.11
N SER A 32 7.79 -0.92 3.11
CA SER A 32 8.49 -2.03 2.46
C SER A 32 9.97 -1.98 2.81
N ILE A 33 10.45 -3.11 3.33
CA ILE A 33 11.82 -3.30 3.78
C ILE A 33 12.34 -4.57 3.12
N ALA A 34 13.37 -4.44 2.29
CA ALA A 34 14.06 -5.59 1.71
C ALA A 34 15.39 -5.79 2.44
N THR A 35 15.72 -7.03 2.76
CA THR A 35 16.97 -7.41 3.43
C THR A 35 17.82 -8.32 2.54
N ASP A 36 19.09 -8.47 2.90
CA ASP A 36 19.91 -9.60 2.45
C ASP A 36 19.51 -10.90 3.18
N GLU A 37 20.22 -12.00 2.89
CA GLU A 37 19.96 -13.32 3.48
C GLU A 37 20.19 -13.38 5.00
N LYS A 38 20.90 -12.39 5.55
CA LYS A 38 21.21 -12.27 6.99
C LYS A 38 20.29 -11.28 7.71
N GLY A 39 19.37 -10.65 6.99
CA GLY A 39 18.41 -9.69 7.55
C GLY A 39 18.89 -8.25 7.57
N VAL A 40 20.07 -7.94 7.01
CA VAL A 40 20.55 -6.57 6.93
C VAL A 40 19.76 -5.82 5.86
N ILE A 41 19.17 -4.69 6.24
CA ILE A 41 18.31 -3.89 5.37
C ILE A 41 19.10 -3.40 4.15
N GLN A 42 18.63 -3.74 2.96
CA GLN A 42 19.17 -3.28 1.67
C GLN A 42 18.30 -2.18 1.07
N ILE A 43 16.98 -2.25 1.26
CA ILE A 43 16.04 -1.24 0.77
C ILE A 43 15.07 -0.85 1.88
N PHE A 44 14.80 0.45 1.95
CA PHE A 44 13.89 1.04 2.91
C PHE A 44 13.09 2.14 2.21
N ASN A 45 11.83 1.86 1.90
CA ASN A 45 11.02 2.75 1.06
C ASN A 45 10.55 4.03 1.80
N ALA A 46 9.95 4.95 1.05
CA ALA A 46 9.38 6.18 1.60
C ALA A 46 8.27 5.91 2.62
N GLY A 47 7.48 4.85 2.42
CA GLY A 47 6.48 4.40 3.39
C GLY A 47 7.09 3.98 4.73
N ALA A 48 8.18 3.21 4.71
CA ALA A 48 8.89 2.76 5.91
C ALA A 48 9.52 3.95 6.66
N LYS A 49 10.06 4.93 5.93
CA LYS A 49 10.53 6.20 6.51
C LYS A 49 9.41 6.97 7.19
N ARG A 50 8.26 7.14 6.55
CA ARG A 50 7.11 7.85 7.15
C ARG A 50 6.61 7.11 8.38
N MET A 51 6.47 5.78 8.27
CA MET A 51 5.84 4.93 9.27
C MET A 51 6.71 4.74 10.52
N LEU A 52 8.03 4.58 10.34
CA LEU A 52 8.97 4.28 11.42
C LEU A 52 9.82 5.48 11.85
N GLY A 53 9.86 6.56 11.05
CA GLY A 53 10.61 7.79 11.35
C GLY A 53 12.12 7.71 11.10
N TYR A 54 12.65 6.56 10.66
CA TYR A 54 14.06 6.41 10.33
C TYR A 54 14.36 6.86 8.90
N THR A 55 15.55 7.39 8.66
CA THR A 55 16.03 7.67 7.30
C THR A 55 16.76 6.45 6.73
N GLY A 56 16.78 6.32 5.39
CA GLY A 56 17.53 5.24 4.74
C GLY A 56 19.01 5.22 5.13
N ALA A 57 19.65 6.38 5.31
CA ALA A 57 21.04 6.49 5.73
C ALA A 57 21.33 5.92 7.13
N GLU A 58 20.32 5.83 7.99
CA GLU A 58 20.44 5.31 9.36
C GLU A 58 20.29 3.80 9.42
N VAL A 59 19.51 3.21 8.49
CA VAL A 59 19.09 1.80 8.59
C VAL A 59 19.69 0.92 7.50
N VAL A 60 19.84 1.43 6.27
CA VAL A 60 20.32 0.65 5.13
C VAL A 60 21.78 0.27 5.36
N ASN A 61 22.10 -1.01 5.16
CA ASN A 61 23.38 -1.67 5.41
C ASN A 61 23.86 -1.65 6.87
N LYS A 62 22.98 -1.35 7.82
CA LYS A 62 23.34 -1.16 9.24
C LYS A 62 22.47 -1.93 10.20
N LEU A 63 21.15 -1.89 10.00
CA LEU A 63 20.17 -2.48 10.90
C LEU A 63 19.41 -3.62 10.23
N THR A 64 18.70 -4.36 11.06
CA THR A 64 17.74 -5.41 10.71
C THR A 64 16.33 -4.96 11.14
N PRO A 65 15.27 -5.55 10.58
CA PRO A 65 13.91 -5.27 11.04
C PRO A 65 13.64 -5.60 12.52
N ALA A 66 14.44 -6.49 13.12
CA ALA A 66 14.33 -6.82 14.53
C ALA A 66 14.76 -5.65 15.44
N ASP A 67 15.67 -4.78 14.99
CA ASP A 67 16.22 -3.67 15.79
C ASP A 67 15.20 -2.58 16.16
N PHE A 68 14.10 -2.49 15.40
CA PHE A 68 12.99 -1.58 15.68
C PHE A 68 11.67 -2.34 15.87
N SER A 69 11.74 -3.62 16.26
CA SER A 69 10.59 -4.44 16.64
C SER A 69 10.52 -4.59 18.16
N ASP A 70 9.33 -4.78 18.73
CA ASP A 70 9.17 -5.01 20.16
C ASP A 70 9.86 -6.32 20.59
N PRO A 71 10.92 -6.26 21.43
CA PRO A 71 11.67 -7.44 21.83
C PRO A 71 10.81 -8.46 22.60
N ALA A 72 9.79 -8.02 23.35
CA ALA A 72 8.93 -8.95 24.08
C ALA A 72 8.09 -9.81 23.11
N GLN A 73 7.60 -9.20 22.03
CA GLN A 73 6.82 -9.92 21.00
C GLN A 73 7.71 -10.82 20.15
N LEU A 74 8.97 -10.44 19.88
CA LEU A 74 9.93 -11.32 19.23
C LEU A 74 10.21 -12.58 20.06
N ILE A 75 10.37 -12.45 21.38
CA ILE A 75 10.57 -13.58 22.30
C ILE A 75 9.34 -14.51 22.29
N GLU A 76 8.15 -13.95 22.40
CA GLU A 76 6.90 -14.71 22.37
C GLU A 76 6.74 -15.48 21.05
N ARG A 77 6.99 -14.79 19.93
CA ARG A 77 6.92 -15.37 18.59
C ARG A 77 7.95 -16.48 18.40
N ALA A 78 9.21 -16.26 18.77
CA ALA A 78 10.26 -17.27 18.68
C ALA A 78 9.91 -18.52 19.50
N ARG A 79 9.35 -18.35 20.70
CA ARG A 79 8.89 -19.47 21.52
C ARG A 79 7.72 -20.22 20.88
N ALA A 80 6.75 -19.51 20.32
CA ALA A 80 5.61 -20.11 19.65
C ALA A 80 6.04 -20.92 18.42
N LEU A 81 6.89 -20.34 17.57
CA LEU A 81 7.47 -21.01 16.40
C LEU A 81 8.33 -22.21 16.81
N SER A 82 9.10 -22.08 17.89
CA SER A 82 9.93 -23.19 18.37
C SER A 82 9.11 -24.39 18.80
N LEU A 83 7.95 -24.14 19.41
CA LEU A 83 7.00 -25.17 19.79
C LEU A 83 6.27 -25.76 18.57
N GLU A 84 5.80 -24.90 17.66
CA GLU A 84 5.06 -25.29 16.46
C GLU A 84 5.90 -26.19 15.53
N PHE A 85 7.17 -25.87 15.33
CA PHE A 85 8.07 -26.59 14.41
C PHE A 85 9.09 -27.50 15.11
N ALA A 86 8.97 -27.68 16.43
CA ALA A 86 9.86 -28.50 17.24
C ALA A 86 11.37 -28.23 16.98
N THR A 87 11.72 -26.97 16.71
CA THR A 87 13.07 -26.53 16.33
C THR A 87 13.36 -25.22 17.05
N PRO A 88 14.50 -25.05 17.74
CA PRO A 88 14.82 -23.77 18.38
C PRO A 88 14.86 -22.62 17.37
N VAL A 89 14.16 -21.52 17.68
CA VAL A 89 14.14 -20.27 16.92
C VAL A 89 14.71 -19.15 17.78
N ALA A 90 15.66 -18.38 17.25
CA ALA A 90 16.19 -17.21 17.94
C ALA A 90 15.16 -16.07 18.00
N ALA A 91 15.14 -15.33 19.10
CA ALA A 91 14.24 -14.18 19.33
C ALA A 91 14.79 -12.88 18.69
N ASP A 92 15.21 -12.96 17.44
CA ASP A 92 15.80 -11.86 16.67
C ASP A 92 15.17 -11.80 15.25
N PHE A 93 15.96 -11.48 14.23
CA PHE A 93 15.53 -11.53 12.85
C PHE A 93 14.99 -12.91 12.44
N GLU A 94 15.52 -14.00 13.00
CA GLU A 94 15.05 -15.35 12.69
C GLU A 94 13.56 -15.52 13.00
N ALA A 95 13.09 -14.97 14.14
CA ALA A 95 11.67 -15.01 14.52
C ALA A 95 10.76 -14.31 13.49
N LEU A 96 11.26 -13.30 12.79
CA LEU A 96 10.49 -12.57 11.78
C LEU A 96 10.35 -13.38 10.49
N VAL A 97 11.37 -14.14 10.11
CA VAL A 97 11.44 -14.76 8.78
C VAL A 97 11.34 -16.28 8.78
N PHE A 98 11.22 -16.91 9.94
CA PHE A 98 11.32 -18.37 10.10
C PHE A 98 10.43 -19.19 9.15
N LYS A 99 9.15 -18.79 8.98
CA LYS A 99 8.21 -19.46 8.07
C LYS A 99 8.52 -19.14 6.61
N ALA A 100 8.77 -17.86 6.30
CA ALA A 100 9.15 -17.44 4.96
C ALA A 100 10.44 -18.12 4.46
N ALA A 101 11.42 -18.36 5.34
CA ALA A 101 12.65 -19.10 5.04
C ALA A 101 12.42 -20.57 4.67
N ARG A 102 11.19 -21.07 4.81
CA ARG A 102 10.73 -22.42 4.45
C ARG A 102 9.64 -22.39 3.39
N ASP A 103 9.48 -21.26 2.69
CA ASP A 103 8.43 -21.01 1.71
C ASP A 103 7.00 -21.16 2.25
N ILE A 104 6.84 -20.90 3.56
CA ILE A 104 5.53 -20.89 4.22
C ILE A 104 5.07 -19.43 4.30
N GLU A 105 3.84 -19.17 3.85
CA GLU A 105 3.21 -17.85 3.96
C GLU A 105 3.15 -17.43 5.44
N ASP A 106 3.66 -16.23 5.72
CA ASP A 106 3.79 -15.73 7.08
C ASP A 106 3.16 -14.33 7.19
N GLN A 107 2.05 -14.29 7.92
CA GLN A 107 1.33 -13.07 8.27
C GLN A 107 1.16 -13.02 9.79
N TYR A 108 1.53 -11.90 10.39
CA TYR A 108 1.39 -11.70 11.83
C TYR A 108 1.32 -10.22 12.19
N GLU A 109 0.81 -9.94 13.38
CA GLU A 109 0.87 -8.60 13.95
C GLU A 109 2.13 -8.47 14.80
N LEU A 110 2.81 -7.33 14.68
CA LEU A 110 3.98 -6.99 15.45
C LEU A 110 3.97 -5.51 15.80
N THR A 111 4.41 -5.17 17.00
CA THR A 111 4.64 -3.78 17.37
C THR A 111 6.03 -3.34 16.92
N CYS A 112 6.11 -2.36 16.04
CA CYS A 112 7.35 -1.66 15.72
C CYS A 112 7.56 -0.48 16.68
N ILE A 113 8.80 -0.21 17.05
CA ILE A 113 9.23 0.94 17.84
C ILE A 113 9.73 1.98 16.84
N ARG A 114 9.01 3.10 16.72
CA ARG A 114 9.43 4.23 15.87
C ARG A 114 10.66 4.90 16.45
N LYS A 115 11.36 5.69 15.64
CA LYS A 115 12.56 6.43 16.04
C LYS A 115 12.35 7.37 17.23
N ASP A 116 11.15 7.95 17.37
CA ASP A 116 10.78 8.80 18.50
C ASP A 116 10.41 8.02 19.78
N GLY A 117 10.51 6.68 19.73
CA GLY A 117 10.14 5.76 20.81
C GLY A 117 8.66 5.43 20.86
N SER A 118 7.82 6.05 20.02
CA SER A 118 6.40 5.71 19.94
C SER A 118 6.20 4.31 19.36
N ARG A 119 5.10 3.68 19.75
CA ARG A 119 4.79 2.31 19.36
C ARG A 119 3.80 2.29 18.21
N LEU A 120 4.04 1.40 17.26
CA LEU A 120 3.23 1.21 16.07
C LEU A 120 2.81 -0.25 16.00
N ALA A 121 1.51 -0.53 16.10
CA ALA A 121 1.03 -1.87 15.76
C ALA A 121 1.00 -1.99 14.24
N ALA A 122 1.67 -3.00 13.68
CA ALA A 122 1.69 -3.24 12.25
C ALA A 122 1.31 -4.69 11.94
N ALA A 123 0.53 -4.89 10.88
CA ALA A 123 0.40 -6.19 10.24
C ALA A 123 1.59 -6.37 9.28
N VAL A 124 2.34 -7.46 9.47
CA VAL A 124 3.57 -7.75 8.74
C VAL A 124 3.36 -8.98 7.86
N PHE A 125 3.74 -8.84 6.60
CA PHE A 125 3.82 -9.91 5.61
C PHE A 125 5.29 -10.13 5.25
N VAL A 126 5.73 -11.37 5.24
CA VAL A 126 7.13 -11.71 4.96
C VAL A 126 7.20 -12.69 3.80
N THR A 127 8.05 -12.39 2.82
CA THR A 127 8.31 -13.25 1.67
C THR A 127 9.80 -13.47 1.49
N ALA A 128 10.22 -14.72 1.28
CA ALA A 128 11.59 -15.02 0.89
C ALA A 128 11.83 -14.67 -0.59
N LEU A 129 12.94 -13.99 -0.84
CA LEU A 129 13.40 -13.65 -2.18
C LEU A 129 14.46 -14.66 -2.59
N HIS A 130 14.34 -15.22 -3.78
CA HIS A 130 15.22 -16.26 -4.28
C HIS A 130 16.10 -15.74 -5.43
N ASP A 131 17.35 -16.20 -5.46
CA ASP A 131 18.23 -16.02 -6.60
C ASP A 131 17.81 -16.95 -7.76
N PRO A 132 18.38 -16.79 -8.98
CA PRO A 132 18.07 -17.67 -10.11
C PRO A 132 18.40 -19.16 -9.90
N LYS A 133 19.13 -19.52 -8.84
CA LYS A 133 19.45 -20.90 -8.47
C LYS A 133 18.48 -21.47 -7.43
N GLY A 134 17.50 -20.69 -6.99
CA GLY A 134 16.51 -21.08 -5.98
C GLY A 134 17.02 -20.99 -4.55
N LEU A 135 18.15 -20.31 -4.30
CA LEU A 135 18.64 -20.05 -2.95
C LEU A 135 18.08 -18.73 -2.42
N ILE A 136 17.83 -18.64 -1.12
CA ILE A 136 17.38 -17.41 -0.48
C ILE A 136 18.45 -16.32 -0.66
N ALA A 137 18.08 -15.27 -1.39
CA ALA A 137 18.87 -14.07 -1.60
C ALA A 137 18.54 -12.96 -0.58
N GLY A 138 17.40 -13.06 0.10
CA GLY A 138 16.96 -12.10 1.09
C GLY A 138 15.48 -12.22 1.42
N TYR A 139 14.93 -11.20 2.07
CA TYR A 139 13.52 -11.17 2.47
C TYR A 139 12.90 -9.83 2.16
N LEU A 140 11.62 -9.84 1.77
CA LEU A 140 10.78 -8.66 1.65
C LEU A 140 9.77 -8.67 2.79
N LEU A 141 9.83 -7.63 3.62
CA LEU A 141 8.87 -7.38 4.68
C LEU A 141 7.99 -6.21 4.25
N ILE A 142 6.67 -6.42 4.26
CA ILE A 142 5.68 -5.37 4.03
C ILE A 142 4.89 -5.20 5.32
N ALA A 143 4.94 -4.00 5.89
CA ALA A 143 4.23 -3.64 7.09
C ALA A 143 3.15 -2.59 6.79
N ILE A 144 1.95 -2.83 7.33
CA ILE A 144 0.78 -1.97 7.23
C ILE A 144 0.45 -1.47 8.63
N ASP A 145 0.26 -0.15 8.78
CA ASP A 145 -0.13 0.45 10.05
C ASP A 145 -1.51 -0.09 10.46
N ASN A 146 -1.57 -0.73 11.62
CA ASN A 146 -2.78 -1.29 12.20
C ASN A 146 -3.17 -0.59 13.51
N SER A 147 -2.61 0.59 13.80
CA SER A 147 -2.82 1.36 15.03
C SER A 147 -4.31 1.68 15.26
N ALA A 148 -5.12 1.72 14.20
CA ALA A 148 -6.57 1.94 14.28
C ALA A 148 -7.38 0.67 14.67
N ARG A 149 -6.81 -0.54 14.61
CA ARG A 149 -7.54 -1.78 14.90
C ARG A 149 -7.38 -2.31 16.33
N ASN A 150 -6.39 -1.83 17.09
CA ASN A 150 -6.05 -2.42 18.39
C ASN A 150 -6.57 -1.69 19.63
N THR A 151 -7.69 -0.95 19.52
CA THR A 151 -8.55 -0.72 20.69
C THR A 151 -9.49 -1.90 20.86
N LYS A 152 -9.06 -2.94 21.58
CA LYS A 152 -10.03 -3.82 22.26
C LYS A 152 -10.91 -2.93 23.16
N PRO A 153 -12.24 -3.14 23.19
CA PRO A 153 -13.16 -2.26 23.90
C PRO A 153 -12.97 -2.42 25.41
N ALA A 154 -12.24 -1.51 26.04
CA ALA A 154 -12.47 -1.19 27.43
C ALA A 154 -13.59 -0.17 27.47
N VAL A 155 -14.69 -0.57 28.11
CA VAL A 155 -15.84 0.27 28.42
C VAL A 155 -15.36 1.52 29.13
N GLU A 156 -15.55 2.69 28.51
CA GLU A 156 -15.95 3.94 29.17
C GLU A 156 -16.26 5.02 28.11
N LYS A 157 -17.51 5.50 28.11
CA LYS A 157 -17.86 6.80 27.52
C LYS A 157 -17.11 7.90 28.30
N PRO A 158 -16.71 9.00 27.65
CA PRO A 158 -17.61 10.14 27.63
C PRO A 158 -17.73 10.81 26.25
N GLU A 159 -18.89 11.44 26.10
CA GLU A 159 -19.28 12.38 25.07
C GLU A 159 -18.38 13.63 25.03
N SER A 160 -18.47 14.32 23.90
CA SER A 160 -18.20 15.75 23.70
C SER A 160 -16.75 16.16 23.46
N ALA A 161 -16.44 16.39 22.18
CA ALA A 161 -16.26 17.76 21.69
C ALA A 161 -16.36 17.77 20.16
N LEU A 162 -17.48 18.26 19.65
CA LEU A 162 -17.52 18.91 18.35
C LEU A 162 -16.51 20.05 18.36
N ASN A 163 -15.64 20.12 17.36
CA ASN A 163 -15.18 21.41 16.90
C ASN A 163 -15.22 21.46 15.36
N PRO A 164 -16.14 22.26 14.79
CA PRO A 164 -16.20 22.55 13.37
C PRO A 164 -15.30 23.76 13.06
N ARG A 165 -14.28 23.56 12.22
CA ARG A 165 -13.68 24.55 11.27
C ARG A 165 -12.42 23.91 10.67
N ALA A 166 -12.18 23.89 9.36
CA ALA A 166 -12.49 24.93 8.40
C ALA A 166 -12.85 24.35 7.01
N ALA A 167 -14.07 24.61 6.55
CA ALA A 167 -14.41 24.52 5.14
C ALA A 167 -13.96 25.82 4.46
N GLY A 168 -12.70 25.84 4.00
CA GLY A 168 -12.37 26.57 2.78
C GLY A 168 -12.93 25.76 1.62
N GLY A 169 -13.79 26.37 0.80
CA GLY A 169 -14.52 25.70 -0.27
C GLY A 169 -13.59 25.11 -1.33
N ALA A 170 -13.16 23.87 -1.14
CA ALA A 170 -12.72 23.02 -2.23
C ALA A 170 -13.97 22.61 -3.01
N ALA A 171 -13.91 22.70 -4.34
CA ALA A 171 -14.97 22.17 -5.19
C ALA A 171 -15.18 20.68 -4.88
N PRO A 172 -16.42 20.19 -4.90
CA PRO A 172 -16.69 18.79 -4.59
C PRO A 172 -15.95 17.87 -5.56
N CYS A 173 -15.26 16.89 -5.02
CA CYS A 173 -14.50 15.89 -5.74
C CYS A 173 -15.44 14.84 -6.34
N ARG A 174 -15.21 14.40 -7.56
CA ARG A 174 -16.04 13.42 -8.27
C ARG A 174 -15.40 12.05 -8.17
N LEU A 175 -16.17 11.08 -7.68
CA LEU A 175 -15.83 9.68 -7.71
C LEU A 175 -16.69 8.99 -8.76
N LEU A 176 -16.06 8.28 -9.70
CA LEU A 176 -16.79 7.38 -10.60
C LEU A 176 -16.74 5.95 -10.05
N TYR A 177 -17.89 5.35 -9.77
CA TYR A 177 -18.00 3.94 -9.42
C TYR A 177 -18.56 3.11 -10.59
N VAL A 178 -17.89 2.03 -10.94
CA VAL A 178 -18.30 1.11 -12.01
C VAL A 178 -18.55 -0.28 -11.44
N ASP A 179 -19.80 -0.74 -11.43
CA ASP A 179 -20.21 -2.08 -10.99
C ASP A 179 -21.56 -2.45 -11.63
N ASP A 180 -21.71 -3.70 -12.05
CA ASP A 180 -22.92 -4.23 -12.69
C ASP A 180 -24.00 -4.65 -11.68
N HIS A 181 -23.68 -4.68 -10.38
CA HIS A 181 -24.60 -5.07 -9.33
C HIS A 181 -25.24 -3.83 -8.67
N PRO A 182 -26.56 -3.63 -8.80
CA PRO A 182 -27.24 -2.45 -8.22
C PRO A 182 -27.13 -2.40 -6.69
N GLU A 183 -27.04 -3.55 -6.02
CA GLU A 183 -26.82 -3.64 -4.57
C GLU A 183 -25.47 -3.06 -4.14
N SER A 184 -24.42 -3.27 -4.96
CA SER A 184 -23.10 -2.73 -4.68
C SER A 184 -23.08 -1.21 -4.87
N ILE A 185 -23.76 -0.71 -5.91
CA ILE A 185 -23.98 0.73 -6.14
C ILE A 185 -24.70 1.37 -4.95
N ALA A 186 -25.82 0.80 -4.51
CA ALA A 186 -26.59 1.30 -3.39
C ALA A 186 -25.77 1.33 -2.08
N LEU A 187 -24.91 0.33 -1.85
CA LEU A 187 -24.02 0.30 -0.69
C LEU A 187 -23.00 1.47 -0.75
N VAL A 188 -22.36 1.70 -1.89
CA VAL A 188 -21.39 2.79 -2.05
C VAL A 188 -22.06 4.16 -1.92
N GLU A 189 -23.27 4.33 -2.47
CA GLU A 189 -24.10 5.52 -2.26
C GLU A 189 -24.35 5.78 -0.77
N GLN A 190 -24.74 4.75 -0.01
CA GLN A 190 -24.97 4.89 1.44
C GLN A 190 -23.70 5.21 2.22
N LEU A 191 -22.58 4.56 1.88
CA LEU A 191 -21.29 4.82 2.52
C LEU A 191 -20.83 6.25 2.29
N LEU A 192 -21.06 6.80 1.09
CA LEU A 192 -20.66 8.15 0.71
C LEU A 192 -21.69 9.24 1.05
N ALA A 193 -22.93 8.88 1.39
CA ALA A 193 -23.98 9.85 1.73
C ALA A 193 -23.59 10.83 2.87
N ARG A 194 -22.61 10.45 3.72
CA ARG A 194 -22.11 11.27 4.83
C ARG A 194 -20.94 12.19 4.42
N ARG A 195 -20.39 12.06 3.20
CA ARG A 195 -19.35 12.93 2.63
C ARG A 195 -19.97 13.95 1.67
N GLY A 196 -20.11 15.20 2.14
CA GLY A 196 -20.60 16.31 1.31
C GLY A 196 -19.57 16.85 0.31
N ASP A 197 -18.33 16.38 0.40
CA ASP A 197 -17.21 16.75 -0.46
C ASP A 197 -17.01 15.81 -1.65
N VAL A 198 -17.81 14.74 -1.76
CA VAL A 198 -17.74 13.75 -2.85
C VAL A 198 -19.05 13.68 -3.63
N VAL A 199 -18.97 13.86 -4.94
CA VAL A 199 -20.05 13.63 -5.91
C VAL A 199 -19.84 12.27 -6.55
N LEU A 200 -20.74 11.32 -6.26
CA LEU A 200 -20.69 9.99 -6.85
C LEU A 200 -21.34 9.97 -8.23
N LEU A 201 -20.62 9.43 -9.21
CA LEU A 201 -21.12 9.04 -10.53
C LEU A 201 -21.12 7.51 -10.58
N CYS A 202 -22.17 6.91 -11.13
CA CYS A 202 -22.28 5.46 -11.24
C CYS A 202 -22.37 5.01 -12.70
N ALA A 203 -21.72 3.89 -13.01
CA ALA A 203 -21.84 3.20 -14.29
C ALA A 203 -22.10 1.71 -14.06
N ALA A 204 -23.10 1.17 -14.75
CA ALA A 204 -23.47 -0.24 -14.64
C ALA A 204 -22.60 -1.18 -15.48
N ASP A 205 -21.73 -0.63 -16.33
CA ASP A 205 -20.87 -1.41 -17.21
C ASP A 205 -19.60 -0.63 -17.58
N VAL A 206 -18.59 -1.36 -18.07
CA VAL A 206 -17.26 -0.80 -18.38
C VAL A 206 -17.32 0.23 -19.52
N LYS A 207 -18.17 0.02 -20.54
CA LYS A 207 -18.26 0.95 -21.67
C LYS A 207 -18.79 2.30 -21.17
N ARG A 208 -19.88 2.29 -20.39
CA ARG A 208 -20.42 3.50 -19.79
C ARG A 208 -19.44 4.14 -18.80
N GLY A 209 -18.72 3.32 -18.04
CA GLY A 209 -17.66 3.78 -17.13
C GLY A 209 -16.57 4.57 -17.87
N ILE A 210 -16.06 4.05 -18.98
CA ILE A 210 -15.03 4.74 -19.78
C ILE A 210 -15.58 6.04 -20.39
N GLU A 211 -16.82 6.05 -20.90
CA GLU A 211 -17.46 7.25 -21.44
C GLU A 211 -17.57 8.35 -20.36
N LEU A 212 -18.01 7.98 -19.16
CA LEU A 212 -18.11 8.91 -18.03
C LEU A 212 -16.74 9.38 -17.57
N ALA A 213 -15.75 8.48 -17.47
CA ALA A 213 -14.39 8.86 -17.08
C ALA A 213 -13.80 9.92 -18.02
N ARG A 214 -14.07 9.83 -19.31
CA ARG A 214 -13.62 10.81 -20.32
C ARG A 214 -14.37 12.13 -20.26
N ALA A 215 -15.70 12.07 -20.18
CA ALA A 215 -16.56 13.25 -20.24
C ALA A 215 -16.50 14.07 -18.96
N GLU A 216 -16.49 13.37 -17.82
CA GLU A 216 -16.66 13.97 -16.50
C GLU A 216 -15.35 14.15 -15.75
N ARG A 217 -14.26 13.52 -16.21
CA ARG A 217 -12.90 13.60 -15.66
C ARG A 217 -12.89 13.51 -14.13
N PRO A 218 -13.37 12.39 -13.57
CA PRO A 218 -13.44 12.23 -12.13
C PRO A 218 -12.04 12.27 -11.52
N GLU A 219 -11.97 12.76 -10.28
CA GLU A 219 -10.77 12.76 -9.45
C GLU A 219 -10.29 11.33 -9.18
N VAL A 220 -11.22 10.40 -9.01
CA VAL A 220 -10.95 9.00 -8.67
C VAL A 220 -11.95 8.10 -9.38
N VAL A 221 -11.50 6.90 -9.77
CA VAL A 221 -12.39 5.83 -10.25
C VAL A 221 -12.33 4.65 -9.27
N LEU A 222 -13.47 4.18 -8.78
CA LEU A 222 -13.62 2.88 -8.14
C LEU A 222 -14.22 1.91 -9.16
N MET A 223 -13.61 0.75 -9.35
CA MET A 223 -13.97 -0.14 -10.45
C MET A 223 -14.03 -1.58 -10.00
N ASN A 224 -15.20 -2.21 -10.17
CA ASN A 224 -15.33 -3.65 -10.13
C ASN A 224 -14.52 -4.25 -11.29
N ILE A 225 -13.50 -5.05 -10.98
CA ILE A 225 -12.64 -5.67 -11.99
C ILE A 225 -13.07 -7.09 -12.35
N ASP A 226 -14.07 -7.63 -11.66
CA ASP A 226 -14.67 -8.94 -11.98
C ASP A 226 -15.74 -8.83 -13.07
N LEU A 227 -15.83 -7.68 -13.75
CA LEU A 227 -16.81 -7.43 -14.79
C LEU A 227 -16.55 -8.29 -16.05
N PRO A 228 -17.58 -8.89 -16.65
CA PRO A 228 -17.42 -9.69 -17.86
C PRO A 228 -17.04 -8.82 -19.07
N GLY A 229 -16.25 -9.39 -19.98
CA GLY A 229 -15.98 -8.82 -21.32
C GLY A 229 -14.64 -8.10 -21.47
N ILE A 230 -13.98 -7.69 -20.40
CA ILE A 230 -12.63 -7.10 -20.46
C ILE A 230 -11.80 -7.45 -19.22
N SER A 231 -10.54 -7.85 -19.42
CA SER A 231 -9.64 -8.12 -18.31
C SER A 231 -9.08 -6.83 -17.71
N ALA A 232 -8.82 -6.83 -16.41
CA ALA A 232 -8.29 -5.67 -15.67
C ALA A 232 -7.02 -5.06 -16.32
N PRO A 233 -6.02 -5.84 -16.80
CA PRO A 233 -4.86 -5.28 -17.48
C PRO A 233 -5.20 -4.57 -18.79
N LYS A 234 -6.12 -5.13 -19.57
CA LYS A 234 -6.55 -4.55 -20.86
C LYS A 234 -7.34 -3.26 -20.65
N LEU A 235 -8.16 -3.23 -19.59
CA LEU A 235 -8.91 -2.05 -19.18
C LEU A 235 -7.97 -0.92 -18.74
N MET A 236 -6.96 -1.26 -17.93
CA MET A 236 -5.95 -0.29 -17.51
C MET A 236 -5.16 0.26 -18.70
N GLN A 237 -4.73 -0.59 -19.64
CA GLN A 237 -4.07 -0.13 -20.87
C GLN A 237 -4.92 0.86 -21.66
N LEU A 238 -6.23 0.62 -21.76
CA LEU A 238 -7.16 1.50 -22.46
C LEU A 238 -7.31 2.86 -21.76
N LEU A 239 -7.45 2.88 -20.43
CA LEU A 239 -7.56 4.10 -19.64
C LEU A 239 -6.25 4.89 -19.60
N ARG A 240 -5.09 4.22 -19.58
CA ARG A 240 -3.77 4.88 -19.61
C ARG A 240 -3.38 5.42 -20.98
N ALA A 241 -3.90 4.85 -22.08
CA ALA A 241 -3.67 5.36 -23.43
C ALA A 241 -4.37 6.71 -23.68
N ASP A 242 -5.44 7.02 -22.92
CA ASP A 242 -6.24 8.23 -23.12
C ASP A 242 -5.74 9.39 -22.24
N PRO A 243 -5.38 10.56 -22.82
CA PRO A 243 -4.98 11.74 -22.06
C PRO A 243 -5.97 12.20 -20.99
N ALA A 244 -7.27 11.95 -21.17
CA ALA A 244 -8.28 12.40 -20.22
C ALA A 244 -8.35 11.55 -18.95
N THR A 245 -7.83 10.31 -18.98
CA THR A 245 -7.94 9.35 -17.87
C THR A 245 -6.59 8.78 -17.42
N ARG A 246 -5.51 9.09 -18.14
CA ARG A 246 -4.18 8.50 -17.90
C ARG A 246 -3.61 8.74 -16.51
N ASP A 247 -3.95 9.86 -15.88
CA ASP A 247 -3.41 10.26 -14.58
C ASP A 247 -4.44 10.04 -13.46
N THR A 248 -5.68 9.66 -13.80
CA THR A 248 -6.71 9.40 -12.81
C THR A 248 -6.36 8.14 -11.99
N PRO A 249 -6.32 8.21 -10.65
CA PRO A 249 -6.16 7.03 -9.81
C PRO A 249 -7.40 6.12 -9.91
N ILE A 250 -7.16 4.82 -10.07
CA ILE A 250 -8.22 3.82 -10.25
C ILE A 250 -8.08 2.76 -9.15
N LEU A 251 -9.09 2.64 -8.29
CA LEU A 251 -9.21 1.65 -7.23
C LEU A 251 -9.88 0.40 -7.80
N ALA A 252 -9.19 -0.74 -7.76
CA ALA A 252 -9.78 -2.04 -8.08
C ALA A 252 -10.69 -2.51 -6.95
N LEU A 253 -11.81 -3.11 -7.30
CA LEU A 253 -12.70 -3.83 -6.40
C LEU A 253 -12.93 -5.24 -6.96
N SER A 254 -12.67 -6.28 -6.17
CA SER A 254 -12.87 -7.67 -6.59
C SER A 254 -13.31 -8.57 -5.45
N ALA A 255 -14.06 -9.62 -5.76
CA ALA A 255 -14.35 -10.73 -4.85
C ALA A 255 -13.14 -11.63 -4.60
N ASN A 256 -12.11 -11.57 -5.46
CA ASN A 256 -10.91 -12.36 -5.27
C ASN A 256 -9.98 -11.70 -4.24
N ALA A 257 -9.78 -12.37 -3.10
CA ALA A 257 -8.89 -11.91 -2.03
C ALA A 257 -7.52 -12.61 -2.03
N ALA A 258 -7.23 -13.45 -3.04
CA ALA A 258 -5.96 -14.13 -3.13
C ALA A 258 -4.81 -13.16 -3.41
N SER A 259 -3.68 -13.36 -2.73
CA SER A 259 -2.50 -12.50 -2.81
C SER A 259 -1.98 -12.36 -4.25
N ASP A 260 -2.12 -13.40 -5.09
CA ASP A 260 -1.70 -13.34 -6.49
C ASP A 260 -2.60 -12.44 -7.34
N ALA A 261 -3.91 -12.44 -7.08
CA ALA A 261 -4.87 -11.58 -7.78
C ALA A 261 -4.70 -10.11 -7.41
N ILE A 262 -4.47 -9.83 -6.12
CA ILE A 262 -4.14 -8.50 -5.62
C ILE A 262 -2.86 -8.01 -6.31
N THR A 263 -1.82 -8.85 -6.32
CA THR A 263 -0.53 -8.52 -6.95
C THR A 263 -0.70 -8.21 -8.43
N LYS A 264 -1.41 -9.07 -9.19
CA LYS A 264 -1.69 -8.87 -10.63
C LYS A 264 -2.48 -7.59 -10.93
N ALA A 265 -3.40 -7.21 -10.05
CA ALA A 265 -4.15 -5.97 -10.22
C ALA A 265 -3.27 -4.75 -9.95
N LEU A 266 -2.45 -4.77 -8.90
CA LEU A 266 -1.51 -3.68 -8.64
C LEU A 266 -0.46 -3.58 -9.77
N GLU A 267 0.03 -4.72 -10.28
CA GLU A 267 0.89 -4.82 -11.48
C GLU A 267 0.29 -4.16 -12.71
N ALA A 268 -1.03 -4.28 -12.89
CA ALA A 268 -1.70 -3.68 -14.02
C ALA A 268 -1.68 -2.14 -13.95
N GLY A 269 -1.51 -1.54 -12.76
CA GLY A 269 -1.47 -0.09 -12.55
C GLY A 269 -2.68 0.48 -11.81
N PHE A 270 -3.41 -0.36 -11.06
CA PHE A 270 -4.45 0.11 -10.14
C PHE A 270 -3.81 0.75 -8.91
N PHE A 271 -4.42 1.83 -8.42
CA PHE A 271 -3.91 2.65 -7.32
C PHE A 271 -4.11 1.97 -5.96
N HIS A 272 -5.28 1.34 -5.75
CA HIS A 272 -5.53 0.42 -4.64
C HIS A 272 -6.30 -0.81 -5.11
N TYR A 273 -6.31 -1.83 -4.26
CA TYR A 273 -7.16 -3.01 -4.41
C TYR A 273 -8.03 -3.20 -3.17
N LEU A 274 -9.33 -3.25 -3.37
CA LEU A 274 -10.34 -3.48 -2.35
C LEU A 274 -11.00 -4.83 -2.61
N THR A 275 -11.26 -5.58 -1.53
CA THR A 275 -11.96 -6.86 -1.61
C THR A 275 -13.45 -6.70 -1.33
N LYS A 276 -14.27 -7.51 -2.00
CA LYS A 276 -15.67 -7.75 -1.59
C LYS A 276 -15.67 -8.78 -0.45
N PRO A 277 -16.53 -8.63 0.58
CA PRO A 277 -17.51 -7.57 0.76
C PRO A 277 -16.88 -6.21 1.09
N MET A 278 -17.40 -5.15 0.46
CA MET A 278 -16.94 -3.78 0.68
C MET A 278 -17.16 -3.36 2.13
N LYS A 279 -16.11 -2.81 2.74
CA LYS A 279 -16.13 -2.28 4.11
C LYS A 279 -15.92 -0.77 4.07
N ALA A 280 -16.53 -0.07 5.02
CA ALA A 280 -16.49 1.38 5.08
C ALA A 280 -15.06 1.91 5.28
N GLU A 281 -14.29 1.37 6.24
CA GLU A 281 -12.96 1.92 6.53
C GLU A 281 -11.98 1.77 5.36
N PRO A 282 -11.78 0.58 4.76
CA PRO A 282 -10.84 0.43 3.64
C PRO A 282 -11.22 1.26 2.41
N LEU A 283 -12.52 1.42 2.13
CA LEU A 283 -12.99 2.27 1.03
C LEU A 283 -12.66 3.73 1.29
N MET A 284 -12.90 4.23 2.50
CA MET A 284 -12.66 5.63 2.85
C MET A 284 -11.17 5.97 2.86
N GLU A 285 -10.34 5.04 3.34
CA GLU A 285 -8.88 5.17 3.31
C GLU A 285 -8.36 5.24 1.87
N ALA A 286 -8.70 4.25 1.03
CA ALA A 286 -8.27 4.23 -0.37
C ALA A 286 -8.79 5.43 -1.18
N LEU A 287 -10.00 5.93 -0.86
CA LEU A 287 -10.54 7.14 -1.47
C LEU A 287 -9.79 8.39 -0.99
N GLY A 288 -9.41 8.48 0.28
CA GLY A 288 -8.60 9.57 0.82
C GLY A 288 -7.25 9.69 0.11
N ASP A 289 -6.53 8.56 0.04
CA ASP A 289 -5.20 8.49 -0.61
C ASP A 289 -5.28 8.88 -2.09
N ALA A 290 -6.31 8.41 -2.79
CA ALA A 290 -6.50 8.72 -4.21
C ALA A 290 -6.85 10.19 -4.46
N LEU A 291 -7.66 10.80 -3.60
CA LEU A 291 -8.00 12.21 -3.69
C LEU A 291 -6.79 13.11 -3.40
N GLU A 292 -5.96 12.74 -2.41
CA GLU A 292 -4.71 13.45 -2.12
C GLU A 292 -3.73 13.35 -3.30
N PHE A 293 -3.55 12.16 -3.87
CA PHE A 293 -2.75 11.97 -5.07
C PHE A 293 -3.25 12.83 -6.24
N ALA A 294 -4.55 12.81 -6.51
CA ALA A 294 -5.15 13.62 -7.58
C ALA A 294 -5.03 15.14 -7.35
N ALA A 295 -4.98 15.58 -6.09
CA ALA A 295 -4.76 16.97 -5.72
C ALA A 295 -3.30 17.39 -5.92
N LEU A 296 -2.33 16.54 -5.55
CA LEU A 296 -0.89 16.78 -5.75
C LEU A 296 -0.55 16.87 -7.24
N GLU A 297 -1.00 15.91 -8.05
CA GLU A 297 -0.79 15.92 -9.51
C GLU A 297 -1.35 17.20 -10.16
N ARG A 298 -2.53 17.66 -9.71
CA ARG A 298 -3.11 18.92 -10.18
C ARG A 298 -2.29 20.14 -9.76
N ALA A 299 -1.76 20.16 -8.54
CA ALA A 299 -0.93 21.26 -8.07
C ALA A 299 0.36 21.36 -8.89
N GLU A 300 1.02 20.24 -9.17
CA GLU A 300 2.22 20.18 -10.00
C GLU A 300 1.95 20.62 -11.45
N GLN A 301 0.81 20.21 -12.02
CA GLN A 301 0.38 20.62 -13.36
C GLN A 301 0.03 22.13 -13.43
N ASN A 302 -0.49 22.71 -12.35
CA ASN A 302 -0.79 24.15 -12.27
C ASN A 302 0.41 25.04 -11.94
N ASP A 303 1.50 24.51 -11.38
CA ASP A 303 2.73 25.26 -11.06
C ASP A 303 3.71 25.39 -12.24
N LEU A 304 3.54 24.57 -13.28
CA LEU A 304 4.34 24.60 -14.52
C LEU A 304 4.24 25.91 -15.37
N PRO A 305 3.19 26.76 -15.34
CA PRO A 305 3.16 28.00 -16.12
C PRO A 305 4.03 29.15 -15.56
N SER A 306 4.43 29.12 -14.29
CA SER A 306 5.07 30.29 -13.63
C SER A 306 6.59 30.40 -13.87
N ARG A 307 7.25 29.30 -14.29
CA ARG A 307 8.70 29.28 -14.54
C ARG A 307 9.11 29.72 -15.95
N ALA A 308 8.19 29.81 -16.90
CA ALA A 308 8.51 30.18 -18.28
C ALA A 308 8.47 31.70 -18.57
N ALA A 309 8.08 32.54 -17.60
CA ALA A 309 7.84 33.97 -17.83
C ALA A 309 8.95 34.93 -17.37
N HIS A 310 10.10 34.44 -16.88
CA HIS A 310 11.19 35.30 -16.37
C HIS A 310 12.53 35.15 -17.12
N SER A 311 12.49 34.78 -18.40
CA SER A 311 13.65 34.98 -19.29
C SER A 311 13.21 35.69 -20.57
N HIS A 312 13.07 37.01 -20.53
CA HIS A 312 13.39 37.91 -21.64
C HIS A 312 13.58 39.34 -21.13
#